data_AF-A0A7S0I454-F1
#
_entry.id   AF-A0A7S0I454-F1
#
_cell.length_a   1.000
_cell.length_b   1.000
_cell.length_c   1.000
_cell.angle_alpha   90.00
_cell.angle_beta   90.00
_cell.angle_gamma   90.00
#
_symmetry.space_group_name_H-M   'P 1'
#
loop_
_entity.id
_entity.type
_entity.pdbx_description
1 polymer ?
#
loop_
_entity_poly.entity_id
_entity_poly.type
_entity_poly.pdbx_seq_one_letter_code
_entity_poly.pdbx_strand_id
1 'polypeptide(L)'
;LTLPTVRATQFFPPLQCTACPVSSPVNLIDNLDGTLTGSYVSLVRGEYTVITSLSSESGLTATYYDNSSQVGSSYDLGAGDPVASQSVSNIDWSSTSSLPLRSLSMASGFGVRWTGFIRPSLAQTYTFEFSLGQSQQERVKLWVDNLLIIDQWTSLVSNSPRALRAFETAEQLYDISALYKCPNVSSCAYSLKWESQYYSVGDSVSKFPVPSNRLLQRFDVPNAFGGLNVYGGRVCSGLSIAYGDGLTLAIAGQTASFTIVA
;
A
#
# COMPACT_ATOMS: atom_id res chain seq x y z
N LEU A 1 6.79 2.80 20.61
CA LEU A 1 7.69 1.99 19.76
C LEU A 1 6.89 1.57 18.54
N THR A 2 7.34 2.00 17.37
CA THR A 2 6.75 1.73 16.05
C THR A 2 7.00 0.27 15.68
N LEU A 3 5.96 -0.50 15.38
CA LEU A 3 6.11 -1.90 14.95
C LEU A 3 6.77 -1.91 13.55
N PRO A 4 8.00 -2.41 13.41
CA PRO A 4 8.59 -2.58 12.09
C PRO A 4 7.87 -3.74 11.38
N THR A 5 7.62 -3.59 10.09
CA THR A 5 6.97 -4.63 9.29
C THR A 5 7.91 -5.04 8.16
N VAL A 6 8.03 -6.35 7.95
CA VAL A 6 8.83 -6.92 6.85
C VAL A 6 7.88 -7.60 5.88
N ARG A 7 8.06 -7.36 4.58
CA ARG A 7 7.28 -8.01 3.52
C ARG A 7 8.11 -8.26 2.29
N ALA A 8 7.72 -9.26 1.49
CA ALA A 8 8.16 -9.37 0.11
C ALA A 8 7.19 -8.61 -0.82
N THR A 9 7.68 -7.73 -1.69
CA THR A 9 6.88 -7.02 -2.71
C THR A 9 7.53 -7.08 -4.09
N GLN A 10 6.77 -6.78 -5.14
CA GLN A 10 7.26 -6.55 -6.50
C GLN A 10 7.00 -5.07 -6.81
N PHE A 11 7.97 -4.40 -7.46
CA PHE A 11 8.03 -2.97 -7.81
C PHE A 11 6.68 -2.23 -7.94
N PHE A 12 6.63 -0.97 -7.48
CA PHE A 12 5.49 -0.07 -7.69
C PHE A 12 5.58 0.65 -9.06
N PRO A 13 4.47 0.75 -9.85
CA PRO A 13 3.17 0.14 -9.61
C PRO A 13 3.25 -1.38 -9.74
N PRO A 14 2.58 -2.15 -8.85
CA PRO A 14 2.65 -3.61 -8.87
C PRO A 14 2.24 -4.13 -10.24
N LEU A 15 3.12 -4.93 -10.85
CA LEU A 15 2.87 -5.57 -12.14
C LEU A 15 1.54 -6.34 -12.07
N GLN A 16 0.68 -6.15 -13.07
CA GLN A 16 -0.57 -6.92 -13.15
C GLN A 16 -0.23 -8.38 -13.50
N CYS A 17 -0.18 -9.23 -12.49
CA CYS A 17 -0.01 -10.68 -12.62
C CYS A 17 -1.19 -11.37 -11.94
N THR A 18 -1.86 -12.25 -12.69
CA THR A 18 -3.07 -12.98 -12.28
C THR A 18 -2.84 -14.02 -11.17
N ALA A 19 -1.60 -14.23 -10.73
CA ALA A 19 -1.23 -15.19 -9.68
C ALA A 19 -0.04 -14.72 -8.82
N CYS A 20 0.18 -13.41 -8.68
CA CYS A 20 1.26 -12.95 -7.82
C CYS A 20 0.99 -13.29 -6.35
N PRO A 21 2.02 -13.72 -5.60
CA PRO A 21 1.88 -13.92 -4.17
C PRO A 21 1.44 -12.61 -3.53
N VAL A 22 0.35 -12.66 -2.76
CA VAL A 22 -0.04 -11.58 -1.85
C VAL A 22 1.12 -11.30 -0.89
N SER A 23 1.31 -10.03 -0.52
CA SER A 23 2.37 -9.72 0.44
C SER A 23 1.99 -10.38 1.78
N SER A 24 2.86 -11.23 2.31
CA SER A 24 2.61 -11.86 3.60
C SER A 24 3.24 -10.99 4.70
N PRO A 25 2.46 -10.42 5.63
CA PRO A 25 3.03 -9.69 6.75
C PRO A 25 3.80 -10.63 7.67
N VAL A 26 4.97 -10.17 8.08
CA VAL A 26 5.82 -10.89 9.04
C VAL A 26 5.81 -10.16 10.37
N ASN A 27 5.48 -10.88 11.44
CA ASN A 27 5.70 -10.39 12.78
C ASN A 27 7.20 -10.39 13.08
N LEU A 28 7.67 -9.29 13.67
CA LEU A 28 9.04 -9.16 14.13
C LEU A 28 9.16 -9.48 15.61
N ILE A 29 10.25 -10.15 15.96
CA ILE A 29 10.67 -10.42 17.32
C ILE A 29 11.82 -9.46 17.63
N ASP A 30 11.68 -8.68 18.69
CA ASP A 30 12.77 -7.88 19.26
C ASP A 30 13.67 -8.79 20.09
N ASN A 31 14.95 -8.87 19.71
CA ASN A 31 15.93 -9.70 20.39
C ASN A 31 16.55 -8.99 21.62
N LEU A 32 16.12 -7.75 21.92
CA LEU A 32 16.58 -6.92 23.05
C LEU A 32 18.07 -6.55 23.00
N ASP A 33 18.72 -6.75 21.87
CA ASP A 33 20.12 -6.42 21.60
C ASP A 33 20.28 -5.40 20.46
N GLY A 34 19.16 -4.74 20.09
CA GLY A 34 19.09 -3.83 18.95
C GLY A 34 18.83 -4.53 17.61
N THR A 35 18.66 -5.85 17.60
CA THR A 35 18.31 -6.61 16.40
C THR A 35 16.87 -7.10 16.40
N LEU A 36 16.29 -7.18 15.19
CA LEU A 36 14.94 -7.67 14.96
C LEU A 36 14.99 -8.93 14.08
N THR A 37 14.24 -9.95 14.47
CA THR A 37 14.11 -11.20 13.72
C THR A 37 12.72 -11.31 13.11
N GLY A 38 12.64 -11.45 11.79
CA GLY A 38 11.41 -11.77 11.07
C GLY A 38 11.47 -13.17 10.48
N SER A 39 10.33 -13.86 10.42
CA SER A 39 10.21 -15.16 9.75
C SER A 39 9.07 -15.17 8.74
N TYR A 40 9.33 -15.65 7.52
CA TYR A 40 8.30 -15.79 6.48
C TYR A 40 8.37 -17.16 5.80
N VAL A 41 7.25 -17.55 5.20
CA VAL A 41 7.15 -18.75 4.37
C VAL A 41 6.74 -18.33 2.96
N SER A 42 7.57 -18.64 1.98
CA SER A 42 7.23 -18.49 0.56
C SER A 42 6.64 -19.80 0.04
N LEU A 43 5.42 -19.73 -0.47
CA LEU A 43 4.68 -20.89 -1.00
C LEU A 43 4.79 -21.01 -2.54
N VAL A 44 5.36 -20.00 -3.20
CA VAL A 44 5.47 -19.93 -4.67
C VAL A 44 6.94 -19.67 -5.04
N ARG A 45 7.36 -20.17 -6.20
CA ARG A 45 8.70 -19.87 -6.75
C ARG A 45 8.68 -18.48 -7.38
N GLY A 46 9.78 -17.72 -7.27
CA GLY A 46 9.86 -16.41 -7.89
C GLY A 46 10.94 -15.52 -7.29
N GLU A 47 11.02 -14.30 -7.83
CA GLU A 47 11.83 -13.23 -7.27
C GLU A 47 10.97 -12.37 -6.33
N TYR A 48 11.49 -12.13 -5.14
CA TYR A 48 10.81 -11.47 -4.05
C TYR A 48 11.66 -10.29 -3.57
N THR A 49 11.09 -9.09 -3.43
CA THR A 49 11.84 -7.99 -2.80
C THR A 49 11.45 -7.91 -1.34
N VAL A 50 12.31 -8.34 -0.43
CA VAL A 50 12.09 -8.06 0.99
C VAL A 50 12.23 -6.55 1.18
N ILE A 51 11.20 -5.90 1.74
CA ILE A 51 11.16 -4.51 2.16
C ILE A 51 10.92 -4.52 3.66
N THR A 52 11.72 -3.74 4.38
CA THR A 52 11.48 -3.46 5.79
C THR A 52 11.00 -2.03 5.90
N SER A 53 9.92 -1.81 6.63
CA SER A 53 9.33 -0.48 6.77
C SER A 53 9.09 -0.17 8.23
N LEU A 54 9.41 1.07 8.60
CA LEU A 54 9.01 1.66 9.87
C LEU A 54 7.64 2.32 9.66
N SER A 55 6.73 2.12 10.61
CA SER A 55 5.43 2.79 10.59
C SER A 55 5.32 3.85 11.68
N SER A 56 4.94 5.09 11.35
CA SER A 56 4.49 6.06 12.36
C SER A 56 2.96 6.07 12.43
N GLU A 57 2.40 6.34 13.62
CA GLU A 57 0.95 6.28 13.87
C GLU A 57 0.14 7.42 13.21
N SER A 58 0.73 8.19 12.28
CA SER A 58 0.07 9.37 11.72
C SER A 58 0.01 9.33 10.19
N GLY A 59 -1.01 8.67 9.66
CA GLY A 59 -1.53 8.95 8.32
C GLY A 59 -0.77 8.31 7.16
N LEU A 60 -1.16 8.61 5.92
CA LEU A 60 -0.52 8.13 4.71
C LEU A 60 0.41 9.18 4.12
N THR A 61 1.39 8.75 3.33
CA THR A 61 2.14 9.68 2.47
C THR A 61 1.32 9.95 1.22
N ALA A 62 0.98 11.21 0.96
CA ALA A 62 0.32 11.68 -0.25
C ALA A 62 1.30 12.48 -1.11
N THR A 63 1.56 12.02 -2.33
CA THR A 63 2.36 12.72 -3.34
C THR A 63 1.43 13.30 -4.40
N TYR A 64 1.52 14.61 -4.60
CA TYR A 64 0.67 15.38 -5.50
C TYR A 64 1.41 15.74 -6.79
N TYR A 65 0.68 15.65 -7.91
CA TYR A 65 1.15 15.96 -9.26
C TYR A 65 0.16 16.92 -9.88
N ASP A 66 0.64 17.95 -10.58
CA ASP A 66 -0.22 18.84 -11.35
C ASP A 66 0.00 18.67 -12.85
N ASN A 67 -0.98 19.14 -13.62
CA ASN A 67 -0.89 19.19 -15.08
C ASN A 67 -0.51 20.59 -15.59
N SER A 68 -0.01 21.47 -14.72
CA SER A 68 0.27 22.86 -15.07
C SER A 68 1.59 23.00 -15.83
N SER A 69 2.51 22.06 -15.61
CA SER A 69 3.86 22.03 -16.16
C SER A 69 4.11 20.92 -17.18
N GLN A 70 3.13 20.01 -17.39
CA GLN A 70 3.30 18.85 -18.27
C GLN A 70 2.83 19.14 -19.70
N VAL A 71 3.71 18.86 -20.68
CA VAL A 71 3.35 18.95 -22.10
C VAL A 71 2.70 17.63 -22.52
N GLY A 72 1.37 17.64 -22.70
CA GLY A 72 0.57 16.47 -23.04
C GLY A 72 -0.41 16.06 -21.93
N SER A 73 -1.39 15.20 -22.25
CA SER A 73 -2.49 14.83 -21.33
C SER A 73 -2.14 13.72 -20.33
N SER A 74 -0.85 13.42 -20.14
CA SER A 74 -0.39 12.25 -19.40
C SER A 74 -0.05 12.60 -17.96
N TYR A 75 -1.03 12.41 -17.07
CA TYR A 75 -0.82 12.43 -15.63
C TYR A 75 -0.03 11.18 -15.25
N ASP A 76 1.28 11.23 -15.38
CA ASP A 76 2.14 10.10 -15.05
C ASP A 76 2.42 10.10 -13.54
N LEU A 77 1.51 9.48 -12.77
CA LEU A 77 1.57 9.34 -11.30
C LEU A 77 2.65 8.35 -10.85
N GLY A 78 3.88 8.56 -11.31
CA GLY A 78 5.03 7.67 -11.11
C GLY A 78 6.25 8.03 -11.95
N ALA A 79 6.09 8.61 -13.15
CA ALA A 79 7.21 9.04 -14.01
C ALA A 79 7.31 10.57 -14.22
N GLY A 80 6.36 11.36 -13.74
CA GLY A 80 6.44 12.83 -13.72
C GLY A 80 7.04 13.40 -12.42
N ASP A 81 7.47 14.66 -12.46
CA ASP A 81 7.94 15.38 -11.27
C ASP A 81 6.78 15.71 -10.31
N PRO A 82 6.82 15.29 -9.04
CA PRO A 82 5.80 15.66 -8.08
C PRO A 82 5.91 17.13 -7.68
N VAL A 83 4.77 17.78 -7.47
CA VAL A 83 4.69 19.16 -6.96
C VAL A 83 5.06 19.22 -5.49
N ALA A 84 4.53 18.28 -4.70
CA ALA A 84 4.88 18.13 -3.28
C ALA A 84 4.47 16.74 -2.76
N SER A 85 5.01 16.37 -1.61
CA SER A 85 4.51 15.27 -0.79
C SER A 85 4.22 15.75 0.63
N GLN A 86 3.18 15.22 1.25
CA GLN A 86 2.83 15.50 2.65
C GLN A 86 2.24 14.27 3.34
N SER A 87 2.30 14.23 4.68
CA SER A 87 1.54 13.25 5.46
C SER A 87 0.08 13.72 5.58
N VAL A 88 -0.87 12.80 5.36
CA VAL A 88 -2.31 13.05 5.46
C VAL A 88 -2.95 12.06 6.41
N SER A 89 -3.75 12.53 7.36
CA SER A 89 -4.41 11.67 8.35
C SER A 89 -5.52 10.79 7.76
N ASN A 90 -6.11 11.20 6.64
CA ASN A 90 -7.13 10.47 5.91
C ASN A 90 -7.04 10.73 4.40
N ILE A 91 -7.81 9.98 3.62
CA ILE A 91 -8.07 10.27 2.21
C ILE A 91 -9.48 10.85 2.15
N ASP A 92 -9.61 12.15 2.42
CA ASP A 92 -10.90 12.87 2.34
C ASP A 92 -10.69 14.31 1.88
N TRP A 93 -11.31 14.65 0.76
CA TRP A 93 -11.44 15.98 0.19
C TRP A 93 -12.86 16.13 -0.37
N SER A 94 -13.84 16.02 0.52
CA SER A 94 -15.26 16.21 0.22
C SER A 94 -15.76 17.63 0.51
N SER A 95 -15.10 18.38 1.40
CA SER A 95 -15.36 19.82 1.62
C SER A 95 -14.58 20.67 0.62
N THR A 96 -15.23 21.09 -0.45
CA THR A 96 -14.60 21.76 -1.61
C THR A 96 -14.24 23.24 -1.39
N SER A 97 -14.23 23.73 -0.14
CA SER A 97 -13.91 25.14 0.16
C SER A 97 -12.43 25.49 0.01
N SER A 98 -11.55 24.50 -0.13
CA SER A 98 -10.12 24.67 -0.37
C SER A 98 -9.54 23.51 -1.18
N LEU A 99 -8.37 23.71 -1.79
CA LEU A 99 -7.61 22.64 -2.44
C LEU A 99 -7.06 21.66 -1.39
N PRO A 100 -6.87 20.36 -1.74
CA PRO A 100 -6.28 19.38 -0.82
C PRO A 100 -4.78 19.66 -0.55
N LEU A 101 -4.15 20.47 -1.42
CA LEU A 101 -2.80 20.99 -1.24
C LEU A 101 -2.74 22.40 -1.83
N ARG A 102 -2.22 23.37 -1.06
CA ARG A 102 -2.21 24.79 -1.42
C ARG A 102 -1.37 25.13 -2.67
N SER A 103 -0.34 24.34 -2.97
CA SER A 103 0.52 24.55 -4.15
C SER A 103 -0.08 24.04 -5.45
N LEU A 104 -1.24 23.36 -5.41
CA LEU A 104 -1.96 22.97 -6.61
C LEU A 104 -2.58 24.19 -7.30
N SER A 105 -2.64 24.14 -8.63
CA SER A 105 -3.37 25.13 -9.42
C SER A 105 -4.87 24.83 -9.43
N MET A 106 -5.70 25.86 -9.22
CA MET A 106 -7.16 25.76 -9.43
C MET A 106 -7.55 25.72 -10.91
N ALA A 107 -6.65 26.14 -11.82
CA ALA A 107 -6.92 26.25 -13.24
C ALA A 107 -6.70 24.93 -14.01
N SER A 108 -6.08 23.92 -13.38
CA SER A 108 -5.77 22.64 -14.00
C SER A 108 -6.25 21.47 -13.15
N GLY A 109 -6.39 20.30 -13.76
CA GLY A 109 -6.50 19.06 -13.01
C GLY A 109 -5.22 18.71 -12.26
N PHE A 110 -5.33 17.73 -11.36
CA PHE A 110 -4.22 17.20 -10.58
C PHE A 110 -4.38 15.69 -10.40
N GLY A 111 -3.33 15.03 -9.94
CA GLY A 111 -3.43 13.66 -9.46
C GLY A 111 -2.68 13.46 -8.16
N VAL A 112 -3.01 12.38 -7.48
CA VAL A 112 -2.46 12.05 -6.16
C VAL A 112 -2.12 10.59 -6.10
N ARG A 113 -0.98 10.28 -5.50
CA ARG A 113 -0.59 8.93 -5.11
C ARG A 113 -0.53 8.86 -3.59
N TRP A 114 -1.27 7.94 -3.00
CA TRP A 114 -1.15 7.61 -1.59
C TRP A 114 -0.42 6.29 -1.40
N THR A 115 0.42 6.25 -0.39
CA THR A 115 1.13 5.04 0.06
C THR A 115 1.22 5.02 1.57
N GLY A 116 0.99 3.88 2.18
CA GLY A 116 1.16 3.67 3.61
C GLY A 116 0.65 2.30 4.03
N PHE A 117 0.22 2.20 5.28
CA PHE A 117 -0.39 1.02 5.85
C PHE A 117 -1.82 1.30 6.31
N ILE A 118 -2.64 0.25 6.30
CA ILE A 118 -3.95 0.19 6.92
C ILE A 118 -3.97 -0.90 7.98
N ARG A 119 -4.58 -0.64 9.14
CA ARG A 119 -4.64 -1.56 10.29
C ARG A 119 -6.08 -1.89 10.68
N PRO A 120 -6.72 -2.92 10.10
CA PRO A 120 -8.07 -3.34 10.47
C PRO A 120 -8.12 -3.79 11.93
N SER A 121 -9.21 -3.45 12.63
CA SER A 121 -9.39 -3.85 14.03
C SER A 121 -9.83 -5.31 14.21
N LEU A 122 -10.38 -5.92 13.17
CA LEU A 122 -10.97 -7.25 13.19
C LEU A 122 -10.48 -8.06 12.00
N ALA A 123 -10.30 -9.36 12.23
CA ALA A 123 -10.05 -10.33 11.16
C ALA A 123 -11.37 -10.68 10.49
N GLN A 124 -11.74 -9.92 9.45
CA GLN A 124 -12.98 -10.11 8.70
C GLN A 124 -12.90 -9.47 7.31
N THR A 125 -14.00 -9.56 6.56
CA THR A 125 -14.15 -8.85 5.30
C THR A 125 -14.65 -7.42 5.53
N TYR A 126 -13.95 -6.45 4.97
CA TYR A 126 -14.33 -5.05 4.92
C TYR A 126 -14.79 -4.70 3.50
N THR A 127 -15.77 -3.82 3.39
CA THR A 127 -16.16 -3.24 2.10
C THR A 127 -15.55 -1.86 1.97
N PHE A 128 -14.59 -1.71 1.05
CA PHE A 128 -14.02 -0.43 0.68
C PHE A 128 -14.93 0.27 -0.33
N GLU A 129 -15.06 1.58 -0.19
CA GLU A 129 -15.70 2.47 -1.15
C GLU A 129 -14.82 3.69 -1.38
N PHE A 130 -14.63 4.07 -2.63
CA PHE A 130 -13.98 5.33 -2.97
C PHE A 130 -15.05 6.27 -3.52
N SER A 131 -15.58 7.17 -2.68
CA SER A 131 -16.55 8.19 -3.14
C SER A 131 -15.80 9.24 -3.95
N LEU A 132 -16.32 9.61 -5.12
CA LEU A 132 -15.74 10.58 -6.05
C LEU A 132 -16.66 11.79 -6.24
N GLY A 133 -16.16 12.82 -6.92
CA GLY A 133 -16.92 14.02 -7.29
C GLY A 133 -17.97 13.75 -8.36
N GLN A 134 -18.39 14.79 -9.07
CA GLN A 134 -19.43 14.70 -10.11
C GLN A 134 -18.84 14.36 -11.49
N SER A 135 -17.52 14.41 -11.65
CA SER A 135 -16.89 14.27 -12.96
C SER A 135 -16.65 12.82 -13.34
N GLN A 136 -17.24 12.38 -14.47
CA GLN A 136 -16.98 11.06 -15.05
C GLN A 136 -15.56 10.90 -15.63
N GLN A 137 -14.78 11.98 -15.63
CA GLN A 137 -13.38 12.00 -16.04
C GLN A 137 -12.42 11.78 -14.86
N GLU A 138 -12.92 11.69 -13.62
CA GLU A 138 -12.12 11.25 -12.47
C GLU A 138 -11.66 9.81 -12.66
N ARG A 139 -10.48 9.48 -12.14
CA ARG A 139 -9.93 8.11 -12.17
C ARG A 139 -9.45 7.72 -10.79
N VAL A 140 -9.63 6.44 -10.46
CA VAL A 140 -9.12 5.88 -9.21
C VAL A 140 -8.61 4.46 -9.41
N LYS A 141 -7.50 4.15 -8.75
CA LYS A 141 -7.08 2.79 -8.45
C LYS A 141 -6.80 2.67 -6.95
N LEU A 142 -7.16 1.54 -6.36
CA LEU A 142 -6.89 1.23 -4.96
C LEU A 142 -6.31 -0.17 -4.88
N TRP A 143 -5.18 -0.29 -4.20
CA TRP A 143 -4.57 -1.56 -3.84
C TRP A 143 -4.56 -1.69 -2.33
N VAL A 144 -4.87 -2.90 -1.87
CA VAL A 144 -4.70 -3.32 -0.48
C VAL A 144 -3.95 -4.63 -0.52
N ASP A 145 -2.86 -4.72 0.24
CA ASP A 145 -1.98 -5.90 0.28
C ASP A 145 -1.42 -6.26 -1.10
N ASN A 146 -1.06 -5.22 -1.87
CA ASN A 146 -0.63 -5.27 -3.28
C ASN A 146 -1.65 -5.85 -4.27
N LEU A 147 -2.83 -6.24 -3.81
CA LEU A 147 -3.92 -6.68 -4.68
C LEU A 147 -4.69 -5.46 -5.18
N LEU A 148 -4.92 -5.35 -6.50
CA LEU A 148 -5.74 -4.29 -7.09
C LEU A 148 -7.22 -4.55 -6.79
N ILE A 149 -7.86 -3.63 -6.06
CA ILE A 149 -9.21 -3.81 -5.48
C ILE A 149 -10.26 -2.98 -6.17
N ILE A 150 -9.91 -1.75 -6.53
CA ILE A 150 -10.72 -0.90 -7.38
C ILE A 150 -9.84 -0.52 -8.57
N ASP A 151 -10.31 -0.78 -9.77
CA ASP A 151 -9.71 -0.27 -11.01
C ASP A 151 -10.77 0.47 -11.82
N GLN A 152 -10.69 1.80 -11.82
CA GLN A 152 -11.53 2.69 -12.61
C GLN A 152 -10.64 3.65 -13.42
N TRP A 153 -9.53 3.14 -13.96
CA TRP A 153 -8.51 3.96 -14.63
C TRP A 153 -8.79 4.23 -16.10
N THR A 154 -9.35 3.24 -16.80
CA THR A 154 -9.76 3.40 -18.19
C THR A 154 -11.05 4.21 -18.28
N SER A 155 -12.04 3.81 -17.47
CA SER A 155 -13.37 4.43 -17.42
C SER A 155 -13.92 4.39 -16.00
N LEU A 156 -14.75 5.37 -15.67
CA LEU A 156 -15.47 5.42 -14.40
C LEU A 156 -16.89 4.88 -14.60
N VAL A 157 -17.21 3.76 -13.96
CA VAL A 157 -18.51 3.07 -14.03
C VAL A 157 -19.52 3.68 -13.05
N SER A 158 -19.06 4.16 -11.90
CA SER A 158 -19.87 4.85 -10.90
C SER A 158 -19.01 5.81 -10.08
N ASN A 159 -19.62 6.80 -9.43
CA ASN A 159 -18.93 7.76 -8.57
C ASN A 159 -18.67 7.20 -7.15
N SER A 160 -18.96 5.91 -6.94
CA SER A 160 -18.76 5.21 -5.66
C SER A 160 -18.36 3.74 -5.92
N PRO A 161 -17.24 3.48 -6.62
CA PRO A 161 -16.74 2.12 -6.78
C PRO A 161 -16.48 1.46 -5.44
N ARG A 162 -16.82 0.16 -5.35
CA ARG A 162 -16.73 -0.64 -4.12
C ARG A 162 -15.97 -1.93 -4.38
N ALA A 163 -15.30 -2.42 -3.34
CA ALA A 163 -14.59 -3.69 -3.36
C ALA A 163 -14.54 -4.33 -1.97
N LEU A 164 -14.63 -5.67 -1.93
CA LEU A 164 -14.48 -6.44 -0.69
C LEU A 164 -13.02 -6.80 -0.46
N ARG A 165 -12.53 -6.71 0.78
CA ARG A 165 -11.22 -7.25 1.15
C ARG A 165 -11.27 -7.93 2.52
N ALA A 166 -10.79 -9.17 2.53
CA ALA A 166 -10.65 -9.98 3.74
C ALA A 166 -9.29 -9.71 4.39
N PHE A 167 -9.30 -9.59 5.71
CA PHE A 167 -8.10 -9.53 6.53
C PHE A 167 -8.08 -10.76 7.45
N GLU A 168 -6.99 -11.53 7.38
CA GLU A 168 -6.84 -12.77 8.14
C GLU A 168 -6.50 -12.52 9.61
N THR A 169 -5.82 -11.40 9.90
CA THR A 169 -5.37 -11.05 11.24
C THR A 169 -5.74 -9.61 11.57
N ALA A 170 -6.35 -9.44 12.74
CA ALA A 170 -6.69 -8.15 13.34
C ALA A 170 -5.44 -7.41 13.82
N GLU A 171 -5.49 -6.08 13.84
CA GLU A 171 -4.44 -5.17 14.31
C GLU A 171 -3.08 -5.32 13.61
N GLN A 172 -3.04 -6.05 12.49
CA GLN A 172 -1.87 -6.17 11.64
C GLN A 172 -1.83 -5.06 10.59
N LEU A 173 -0.64 -4.59 10.22
CA LEU A 173 -0.45 -3.57 9.18
C LEU A 173 -0.51 -4.22 7.80
N TYR A 174 -1.39 -3.75 6.93
CA TYR A 174 -1.51 -4.14 5.52
C TYR A 174 -1.12 -2.99 4.61
N ASP A 175 -0.44 -3.27 3.49
CA ASP A 175 -0.10 -2.24 2.51
C ASP A 175 -1.39 -1.62 1.95
N ILE A 176 -1.42 -0.28 1.86
CA ILE A 176 -2.46 0.42 1.13
C ILE A 176 -1.80 1.43 0.19
N SER A 177 -2.24 1.40 -1.06
CA SER A 177 -1.87 2.43 -2.01
C SER A 177 -3.05 2.81 -2.88
N ALA A 178 -3.09 4.05 -3.31
CA ALA A 178 -4.13 4.53 -4.19
C ALA A 178 -3.58 5.53 -5.19
N LEU A 179 -4.16 5.54 -6.38
CA LEU A 179 -3.96 6.58 -7.39
C LEU A 179 -5.29 7.26 -7.62
N TYR A 180 -5.28 8.58 -7.70
CA TYR A 180 -6.44 9.39 -8.05
C TYR A 180 -6.07 10.44 -9.09
N LYS A 181 -7.02 10.72 -9.98
CA LYS A 181 -6.91 11.78 -10.99
C LYS A 181 -8.16 12.63 -10.98
N CYS A 182 -7.96 13.94 -10.81
CA CYS A 182 -8.98 14.96 -10.98
C CYS A 182 -8.73 15.74 -12.28
N PRO A 183 -9.69 15.76 -13.22
CA PRO A 183 -9.58 16.54 -14.46
C PRO A 183 -9.76 18.05 -14.24
N ASN A 184 -10.63 18.46 -13.31
CA ASN A 184 -10.92 19.85 -12.99
C ASN A 184 -11.40 19.96 -11.53
N VAL A 185 -10.62 20.70 -10.74
CA VAL A 185 -10.82 20.89 -9.28
C VAL A 185 -12.28 21.20 -8.92
N SER A 186 -12.98 22.04 -9.69
CA SER A 186 -14.34 22.49 -9.34
C SER A 186 -15.41 21.38 -9.31
N SER A 187 -15.14 20.25 -9.95
CA SER A 187 -16.08 19.13 -10.11
C SER A 187 -15.65 17.85 -9.39
N CYS A 188 -14.46 17.87 -8.82
CA CYS A 188 -13.81 16.73 -8.20
C CYS A 188 -14.04 16.72 -6.70
N ALA A 189 -14.09 15.52 -6.13
CA ALA A 189 -14.02 15.28 -4.70
C ALA A 189 -13.52 13.86 -4.52
N TYR A 190 -12.96 13.54 -3.36
CA TYR A 190 -12.68 12.14 -3.04
C TYR A 190 -12.87 11.86 -1.56
N SER A 191 -13.25 10.63 -1.24
CA SER A 191 -13.28 10.13 0.13
C SER A 191 -13.13 8.61 0.12
N LEU A 192 -12.08 8.09 0.78
CA LEU A 192 -11.94 6.65 1.01
C LEU A 192 -12.72 6.28 2.27
N LYS A 193 -13.66 5.37 2.11
CA LYS A 193 -14.53 4.87 3.16
C LYS A 193 -14.40 3.36 3.26
N TRP A 194 -14.68 2.85 4.45
CA TRP A 194 -14.92 1.43 4.64
C TRP A 194 -16.11 1.18 5.53
N GLU A 195 -16.62 -0.03 5.48
CA GLU A 195 -17.58 -0.57 6.44
C GLU A 195 -17.19 -2.01 6.76
N SER A 196 -17.59 -2.43 7.93
CA SER A 196 -17.31 -3.76 8.48
C SER A 196 -18.61 -4.45 8.85
N GLN A 197 -18.62 -5.79 8.90
CA GLN A 197 -19.83 -6.52 9.26
C GLN A 197 -20.10 -6.48 10.78
N TYR A 198 -19.03 -6.45 11.58
CA TYR A 198 -19.09 -6.46 13.05
C TYR A 198 -18.42 -5.24 13.67
N TYR A 199 -19.00 -4.76 14.78
CA TYR A 199 -18.52 -3.59 15.51
C TYR A 199 -17.21 -3.86 16.23
N SER A 200 -16.33 -2.86 16.29
CA SER A 200 -15.15 -2.86 17.14
C SER A 200 -14.81 -1.45 17.61
N VAL A 201 -13.95 -1.34 18.62
CA VAL A 201 -13.42 -0.04 19.03
C VAL A 201 -12.46 0.46 17.95
N GLY A 202 -12.84 1.55 17.29
CA GLY A 202 -12.04 2.22 16.26
C GLY A 202 -12.46 1.90 14.83
N ASP A 203 -13.33 0.92 14.57
CA ASP A 203 -13.98 0.73 13.27
C ASP A 203 -15.51 0.76 13.43
N SER A 204 -16.21 1.38 12.48
CA SER A 204 -17.66 1.38 12.48
C SER A 204 -18.22 0.26 11.61
N VAL A 205 -19.36 -0.30 12.01
CA VAL A 205 -20.19 -1.18 11.16
C VAL A 205 -20.82 -0.37 10.03
N SER A 206 -21.11 0.90 10.30
CA SER A 206 -21.61 1.81 9.28
C SER A 206 -20.47 2.35 8.43
N LYS A 207 -20.79 2.58 7.16
CA LYS A 207 -19.90 3.25 6.21
C LYS A 207 -19.43 4.59 6.74
N PHE A 208 -18.12 4.73 6.89
CA PHE A 208 -17.48 5.95 7.37
C PHE A 208 -16.12 6.14 6.68
N PRO A 209 -15.60 7.37 6.55
CA PRO A 209 -14.21 7.59 6.17
C PRO A 209 -13.27 6.70 6.99
N VAL A 210 -12.25 6.13 6.34
CA VAL A 210 -11.29 5.27 7.04
C VAL A 210 -10.65 6.08 8.17
N PRO A 211 -10.78 5.63 9.44
CA PRO A 211 -10.30 6.39 10.58
C PRO A 211 -8.79 6.64 10.53
N SER A 212 -8.33 7.81 10.97
CA SER A 212 -6.92 8.19 10.85
C SER A 212 -5.98 7.32 11.69
N ASN A 213 -6.45 6.81 12.83
CA ASN A 213 -5.72 5.86 13.68
C ASN A 213 -5.59 4.44 13.07
N ARG A 214 -6.26 4.22 11.93
CA ARG A 214 -6.20 2.99 11.13
C ARG A 214 -5.30 3.17 9.90
N LEU A 215 -4.78 4.37 9.65
CA LEU A 215 -3.86 4.69 8.56
C LEU A 215 -2.50 5.10 9.12
N LEU A 216 -1.45 4.42 8.67
CA LEU A 216 -0.10 4.60 9.20
C LEU A 216 0.89 4.88 8.08
N GLN A 217 1.90 5.69 8.40
CA GLN A 217 2.85 6.13 7.39
C GLN A 217 3.81 4.98 7.13
N ARG A 218 4.24 4.82 5.88
CA ARG A 218 5.24 3.82 5.50
C ARG A 218 6.55 4.53 5.22
N PHE A 219 7.58 4.21 6.00
CA PHE A 219 8.95 4.60 5.74
C PHE A 219 9.75 3.36 5.40
N ASP A 220 9.97 3.15 4.10
CA ASP A 220 10.80 2.04 3.65
C ASP A 220 12.23 2.32 4.08
N VAL A 221 12.75 1.42 4.91
CA VAL A 221 14.16 1.38 5.22
C VAL A 221 14.84 0.81 3.98
N PRO A 222 15.83 1.49 3.40
CA PRO A 222 16.59 0.96 2.28
C PRO A 222 17.24 -0.35 2.72
N ASN A 223 16.68 -1.47 2.28
CA ASN A 223 17.30 -2.76 2.52
C ASN A 223 18.56 -2.82 1.66
N ALA A 224 19.71 -3.14 2.25
CA ALA A 224 20.97 -3.34 1.54
C ALA A 224 20.97 -4.58 0.62
N PHE A 225 19.87 -5.36 0.61
CA PHE A 225 19.78 -6.64 -0.08
C PHE A 225 19.09 -6.48 -1.45
N GLY A 226 19.80 -6.87 -2.51
CA GLY A 226 19.19 -7.17 -3.81
C GLY A 226 18.18 -8.30 -3.70
N GLY A 227 17.29 -8.42 -4.69
CA GLY A 227 16.14 -9.33 -4.70
C GLY A 227 16.41 -10.75 -4.18
N LEU A 228 15.47 -11.29 -3.41
CA LEU A 228 15.46 -12.67 -2.92
C LEU A 228 14.94 -13.59 -4.03
N ASN A 229 15.79 -14.48 -4.53
CA ASN A 229 15.40 -15.50 -5.50
C ASN A 229 15.00 -16.81 -4.80
N VAL A 230 13.75 -17.22 -4.96
CA VAL A 230 13.20 -18.49 -4.43
C VAL A 230 13.01 -19.49 -5.57
N TYR A 231 13.79 -20.56 -5.55
CA TYR A 231 13.72 -21.65 -6.53
C TYR A 231 12.92 -22.84 -5.98
N GLY A 232 12.13 -23.52 -6.81
CA GLY A 232 11.42 -24.75 -6.45
C GLY A 232 11.96 -25.97 -7.21
N GLY A 233 12.27 -27.08 -6.51
CA GLY A 233 12.70 -28.35 -7.11
C GLY A 233 12.92 -29.50 -6.10
N ARG A 234 12.96 -30.76 -6.59
CA ARG A 234 13.41 -31.92 -5.78
C ARG A 234 14.87 -31.72 -5.36
N VAL A 235 15.12 -31.87 -4.08
CA VAL A 235 16.39 -31.55 -3.42
C VAL A 235 17.48 -32.57 -3.78
N CYS A 236 18.66 -32.10 -4.21
CA CYS A 236 19.86 -32.92 -4.32
C CYS A 236 20.99 -32.20 -3.58
N SER A 237 21.50 -32.81 -2.51
CA SER A 237 22.44 -32.19 -1.56
C SER A 237 23.80 -31.79 -2.16
N GLY A 238 24.10 -32.20 -3.38
CA GLY A 238 25.38 -31.92 -4.05
C GLY A 238 25.41 -30.68 -4.94
N LEU A 239 24.29 -30.00 -5.18
CA LEU A 239 24.19 -28.89 -6.16
C LEU A 239 23.39 -27.67 -5.68
N SER A 240 22.94 -27.66 -4.42
CA SER A 240 22.25 -26.51 -3.84
C SER A 240 23.29 -25.56 -3.24
N ILE A 241 23.60 -24.47 -3.96
CA ILE A 241 24.52 -23.43 -3.49
C ILE A 241 23.73 -22.11 -3.42
N ALA A 242 23.77 -21.45 -2.27
CA ALA A 242 23.38 -20.05 -2.07
C ALA A 242 24.53 -19.35 -1.32
N TYR A 243 24.81 -18.09 -1.65
CA TYR A 243 25.93 -17.33 -1.08
C TYR A 243 25.48 -15.93 -0.66
N GLY A 244 26.04 -15.43 0.44
CA GLY A 244 25.78 -14.10 1.01
C GLY A 244 25.97 -14.09 2.52
N ASP A 245 26.44 -12.97 3.07
CA ASP A 245 26.96 -12.86 4.44
C ASP A 245 25.91 -12.97 5.57
N GLY A 246 24.64 -13.26 5.26
CA GLY A 246 23.54 -13.20 6.24
C GLY A 246 22.38 -14.19 6.06
N LEU A 247 22.54 -15.28 5.30
CA LEU A 247 21.44 -16.22 5.04
C LEU A 247 21.63 -17.56 5.77
N THR A 248 20.78 -17.84 6.76
CA THR A 248 20.33 -19.21 7.03
C THR A 248 19.28 -19.59 5.97
N LEU A 249 19.46 -20.74 5.31
CA LEU A 249 18.72 -21.19 4.12
C LEU A 249 17.20 -20.90 4.12
N ALA A 250 16.69 -20.36 2.99
CA ALA A 250 15.27 -20.41 2.66
C ALA A 250 14.98 -21.60 1.73
N ILE A 251 14.12 -22.53 2.17
CA ILE A 251 13.63 -23.68 1.40
C ILE A 251 12.12 -23.50 1.20
N ALA A 252 11.61 -23.75 -0.01
CA ALA A 252 10.17 -23.70 -0.26
C ALA A 252 9.41 -24.62 0.71
N GLY A 253 8.43 -24.06 1.43
CA GLY A 253 7.67 -24.78 2.45
C GLY A 253 8.35 -24.88 3.84
N GLN A 254 9.48 -24.21 4.07
CA GLN A 254 10.10 -24.07 5.40
C GLN A 254 10.28 -22.61 5.78
N THR A 255 10.24 -22.34 7.08
CA THR A 255 10.39 -21.00 7.66
C THR A 255 11.80 -20.46 7.42
N ALA A 256 11.90 -19.32 6.74
CA ALA A 256 13.16 -18.60 6.57
C ALA A 256 13.20 -17.41 7.55
N SER A 257 14.36 -17.15 8.15
CA SER A 257 14.60 -16.02 9.04
C SER A 257 15.80 -15.19 8.61
N PHE A 258 15.82 -13.93 9.01
CA PHE A 258 16.97 -13.05 8.87
C PHE A 258 17.05 -12.10 10.07
N THR A 259 18.24 -11.55 10.31
CA THR A 259 18.53 -10.63 11.41
C THR A 259 18.88 -9.26 10.84
N ILE A 260 18.27 -8.21 11.38
CA ILE A 260 18.61 -6.81 11.04
C ILE A 260 19.43 -6.26 12.21
N VAL A 261 20.58 -5.66 11.92
CA VAL A 261 21.37 -4.90 12.90
C VAL A 261 21.14 -3.41 12.65
N ALA A 262 20.69 -2.70 13.67
CA ALA A 262 20.51 -1.25 13.64
C ALA A 262 21.83 -0.51 13.90
#